data_AF-A0A544QQX7-F1
#
_entry.id   AF-A0A544QQX7-F1
#
_cell.length_a   1.000
_cell.length_b   1.000
_cell.length_c   1.000
_cell.angle_alpha   90.00
_cell.angle_beta   90.00
_cell.angle_gamma   90.00
#
_symmetry.space_group_name_H-M   'P 1'
#
loop_
_entity.id
_entity.type
_entity.pdbx_description
1 polymer ?
#
loop_
_entity_poly.entity_id
_entity_poly.type
_entity_poly.pdbx_seq_one_letter_code
_entity_poly.pdbx_strand_id
1 'polypeptide(L)'
;MGFFEWFGAGSEAETPRDGFLSSRAEWHSLGIGLSIGFIVALAGGKEAAWLFVVLAGIALGVSKVSVGQLKHVQKEPYYALVASVASFLLTAFLVIPNIPVR
;
A
#
# COMPACT_ATOMS: atom_id res chain seq x y z
N MET A 1 3.97 -24.16 7.43
CA MET A 1 3.35 -22.83 7.44
C MET A 1 1.88 -22.99 7.08
N GLY A 2 0.98 -22.58 7.97
CA GLY A 2 -0.47 -22.77 7.81
C GLY A 2 -1.17 -21.54 7.23
N PHE A 3 -2.27 -21.77 6.50
CA PHE A 3 -3.14 -20.74 5.92
C PHE A 3 -3.57 -19.65 6.92
N PHE A 4 -3.77 -20.00 8.20
CA PHE A 4 -4.17 -19.07 9.25
C PHE A 4 -3.02 -18.19 9.80
N GLU A 5 -1.77 -18.62 9.68
CA GLU A 5 -0.60 -17.80 10.07
C GLU A 5 -0.37 -16.66 9.08
N TRP A 6 -0.79 -16.84 7.83
CA TRP A 6 -0.79 -15.80 6.79
C TRP A 6 -1.79 -14.66 7.11
N PHE A 7 -2.93 -14.99 7.73
CA PHE A 7 -3.99 -14.03 8.09
C PHE A 7 -3.87 -13.39 9.48
N GLY A 8 -2.74 -13.58 10.19
CA GLY A 8 -2.43 -12.73 11.35
C GLY A 8 -2.45 -13.39 12.73
N ALA A 9 -2.48 -14.72 12.83
CA ALA A 9 -2.42 -15.43 14.13
C ALA A 9 -1.00 -15.63 14.71
N GLY A 10 0.04 -15.11 14.04
CA GLY A 10 1.45 -15.24 14.47
C GLY A 10 2.00 -13.95 15.10
N SER A 11 2.99 -14.04 15.98
CA SER A 11 3.70 -12.90 16.60
C SER A 11 4.12 -11.84 15.55
N GLU A 12 3.80 -10.57 15.81
CA GLU A 12 4.14 -9.42 14.96
C GLU A 12 5.63 -9.05 15.01
N ALA A 13 6.37 -9.64 15.95
CA ALA A 13 7.78 -9.41 16.14
C ALA A 13 8.59 -10.42 15.31
N GLU A 14 9.30 -9.88 14.33
CA GLU A 14 10.55 -10.45 13.80
C GLU A 14 10.39 -11.76 13.02
N THR A 15 9.81 -11.69 11.82
CA THR A 15 10.32 -12.59 10.78
C THR A 15 11.76 -12.16 10.45
N PRO A 16 12.72 -13.10 10.35
CA PRO A 16 14.05 -12.80 9.82
C PRO A 16 13.91 -12.10 8.46
N ARG A 17 14.65 -11.01 8.24
CA ARG A 17 14.63 -10.27 6.96
C ARG A 17 15.32 -11.11 5.89
N ASP A 18 14.62 -12.10 5.38
CA ASP A 18 15.12 -13.05 4.39
C ASP A 18 14.84 -12.60 2.94
N GLY A 19 14.55 -11.31 2.72
CA GLY A 19 14.47 -10.70 1.38
C GLY A 19 13.22 -9.86 1.12
N PHE A 20 12.93 -9.66 -0.16
CA PHE A 20 11.78 -8.87 -0.64
C PHE A 20 10.45 -9.49 -0.18
N LEU A 21 9.57 -8.70 0.45
CA LEU A 21 8.27 -9.15 1.00
C LEU A 21 8.39 -10.31 2.01
N SER A 22 9.44 -10.30 2.83
CA SER A 22 9.69 -11.32 3.87
C SER A 22 8.99 -11.00 5.20
N SER A 23 8.43 -9.80 5.36
CA SER A 23 7.75 -9.38 6.58
C SER A 23 6.33 -8.90 6.34
N ARG A 24 5.49 -9.03 7.38
CA ARG A 24 4.12 -8.49 7.37
C ARG A 24 4.09 -6.97 7.20
N ALA A 25 5.12 -6.26 7.68
CA ALA A 25 5.21 -4.82 7.52
C ALA A 25 5.34 -4.44 6.04
N GLU A 26 6.13 -5.17 5.27
CA GLU A 26 6.28 -4.98 3.83
C GLU A 26 4.97 -5.31 3.11
N TRP A 27 4.30 -6.42 3.44
CA TRP A 27 3.00 -6.78 2.86
C TRP A 27 1.90 -5.76 3.15
N HIS A 28 1.78 -5.28 4.39
CA HIS A 28 0.81 -4.24 4.72
C HIS A 28 1.11 -2.94 3.97
N SER A 29 2.37 -2.53 3.92
CA SER A 29 2.78 -1.31 3.22
C SER A 29 2.51 -1.42 1.72
N LEU A 30 2.89 -2.54 1.11
CA LEU A 30 2.58 -2.85 -0.28
C LEU A 30 1.08 -2.79 -0.54
N GLY A 31 0.27 -3.48 0.27
CA GLY A 31 -1.18 -3.55 0.11
C GLY A 31 -1.85 -2.18 0.24
N ILE A 32 -1.43 -1.37 1.20
CA ILE A 32 -1.91 0.02 1.37
C ILE A 32 -1.55 0.84 0.14
N GLY A 33 -0.31 0.73 -0.34
CA GLY A 33 0.14 1.40 -1.56
C GLY A 33 -0.72 1.03 -2.76
N LEU A 34 -0.84 -0.27 -3.07
CA LEU A 34 -1.66 -0.77 -4.17
C LEU A 34 -3.10 -0.22 -4.11
N SER A 35 -3.72 -0.29 -2.92
CA SER A 35 -5.09 0.17 -2.72
C SER A 35 -5.25 1.66 -3.03
N ILE A 36 -4.32 2.50 -2.56
CA ILE A 36 -4.35 3.93 -2.82
C ILE A 36 -4.18 4.21 -4.31
N GLY A 37 -3.19 3.60 -4.97
CA GLY A 37 -2.97 3.80 -6.40
C GLY A 37 -4.18 3.44 -7.25
N PHE A 38 -4.80 2.29 -6.95
CA PHE A 38 -6.03 1.83 -7.58
C PHE A 38 -7.20 2.81 -7.38
N ILE A 39 -7.46 3.22 -6.14
CA ILE A 39 -8.55 4.15 -5.80
C ILE A 39 -8.33 5.50 -6.51
N VAL A 40 -7.11 6.04 -6.48
CA VAL A 40 -6.83 7.33 -7.12
C VAL A 40 -7.02 7.28 -8.63
N ALA A 41 -6.60 6.18 -9.28
CA ALA A 41 -6.80 6.01 -10.70
C ALA A 41 -8.30 5.92 -11.07
N LEU A 42 -9.09 5.16 -10.31
CA LEU A 42 -10.52 5.00 -10.59
C LEU A 42 -11.34 6.25 -10.28
N ALA A 43 -11.08 6.92 -9.15
CA ALA A 43 -11.82 8.10 -8.75
C ALA A 43 -11.47 9.31 -9.63
N GLY A 44 -10.19 9.45 -10.00
CA GLY A 44 -9.68 10.58 -10.76
C GLY A 44 -9.82 11.93 -10.02
N GLY A 45 -9.41 13.01 -10.69
CA GLY A 45 -9.55 14.36 -10.17
C GLY A 45 -8.51 14.77 -9.12
N LYS A 46 -8.60 16.04 -8.68
CA LYS A 46 -7.64 16.64 -7.74
C LYS A 46 -7.86 16.14 -6.32
N GLU A 47 -9.10 15.82 -5.99
CA GLU A 47 -9.57 15.33 -4.71
C GLU A 47 -8.96 13.97 -4.40
N ALA A 48 -8.94 13.06 -5.39
CA ALA A 48 -8.32 11.75 -5.23
C ALA A 48 -6.78 11.86 -5.14
N ALA A 49 -6.16 12.77 -5.90
CA ALA A 49 -4.70 12.96 -5.88
C ALA A 49 -4.15 13.33 -4.48
N TRP A 50 -4.96 13.94 -3.60
CA TRP A 50 -4.58 14.19 -2.21
C TRP A 50 -4.23 12.93 -1.42
N LEU A 51 -4.76 11.76 -1.79
CA LEU A 51 -4.40 10.50 -1.15
C LEU A 51 -2.92 10.16 -1.32
N PHE A 52 -2.29 10.52 -2.45
CA PHE A 52 -0.84 10.36 -2.60
C PHE A 52 -0.06 11.28 -1.66
N VAL A 53 -0.53 12.51 -1.48
CA VAL A 53 0.11 13.48 -0.59
C VAL A 53 -0.01 13.01 0.86
N VAL A 54 -1.19 12.54 1.28
CA VAL A 54 -1.40 11.97 2.62
C VAL A 54 -0.52 10.73 2.82
N LEU A 55 -0.47 9.82 1.83
CA LEU A 55 0.39 8.65 1.88
C LEU A 55 1.86 9.02 2.02
N ALA A 56 2.33 10.01 1.25
CA ALA A 56 3.70 10.52 1.35
C ALA A 56 3.98 11.15 2.72
N GLY A 57 3.04 11.95 3.25
CA GLY A 57 3.15 12.53 4.59
C GLY A 57 3.25 11.48 5.70
N ILE A 58 2.48 10.38 5.57
CA ILE A 58 2.58 9.22 6.47
C ILE A 58 3.95 8.55 6.30
N ALA A 59 4.32 8.18 5.07
CA ALA A 59 5.56 7.47 4.75
C ALA A 59 6.83 8.23 5.20
N LEU A 60 6.82 9.56 5.09
CA LEU A 60 7.93 10.43 5.50
C LEU A 60 7.89 10.79 7.00
N GLY A 61 6.91 10.31 7.77
CA GLY A 61 6.82 10.57 9.20
C GLY A 61 6.35 11.98 9.58
N VAL A 62 5.83 12.76 8.63
CA VAL A 62 5.30 14.11 8.87
C VAL A 62 4.00 14.06 9.68
N SER A 63 3.25 12.96 9.55
CA SER A 63 2.01 12.73 10.30
C SER A 63 2.21 11.69 11.40
N LYS A 64 1.73 11.97 12.62
CA LYS A 64 1.66 10.96 13.68
C LYS A 64 0.55 9.96 13.37
N VAL A 65 0.87 8.67 13.38
CA VAL A 65 -0.13 7.63 13.10
C VAL A 65 -0.32 6.69 14.28
N SER A 66 -1.56 6.57 14.73
CA SER A 66 -1.97 5.68 15.83
C SER A 66 -2.35 4.27 15.34
N VAL A 67 -2.79 4.15 14.08
CA VAL A 67 -3.28 2.89 13.48
C VAL A 67 -2.12 1.94 13.15
N GLY A 68 -2.23 0.68 13.58
CA GLY A 68 -1.16 -0.33 13.49
C GLY A 68 -0.59 -0.51 12.09
N GLN A 69 -1.44 -0.76 11.08
CA GLN A 69 -0.95 -1.01 9.71
C GLN A 69 -0.33 0.22 9.06
N LEU A 70 -0.81 1.43 9.38
CA LEU A 70 -0.21 2.66 8.86
C LEU A 70 1.16 2.96 9.50
N LYS A 71 1.44 2.45 10.71
CA LYS A 71 2.81 2.46 11.25
C LYS A 71 3.76 1.59 10.42
N HIS A 72 3.25 0.56 9.72
CA HIS A 72 4.09 -0.22 8.81
C HIS A 72 4.51 0.59 7.60
N VAL A 73 3.65 1.49 7.09
CA VAL A 73 4.00 2.42 6.01
C VAL A 73 5.15 3.34 6.43
N GLN A 74 5.22 3.75 7.70
CA GLN A 74 6.36 4.52 8.23
C GLN A 74 7.64 3.69 8.34
N LYS A 75 7.51 2.41 8.68
CA LYS A 75 8.66 1.49 8.79
C LYS A 75 9.21 1.09 7.42
N GLU A 76 8.33 0.86 6.45
CA GLU A 76 8.62 0.32 5.12
C GLU A 76 8.02 1.22 4.01
N PRO A 77 8.43 2.50 3.94
CA PRO A 77 7.78 3.51 3.09
C PRO A 77 7.90 3.22 1.59
N TYR A 78 9.02 2.64 1.16
CA TYR A 78 9.26 2.35 -0.24
C TYR A 78 8.23 1.38 -0.82
N TYR A 79 7.80 0.37 -0.05
CA TYR A 79 6.80 -0.59 -0.50
C TYR A 79 5.46 0.09 -0.75
N ALA A 80 5.03 0.99 0.14
CA ALA A 80 3.78 1.72 -0.05
C ALA A 80 3.86 2.72 -1.21
N LEU A 81 4.93 3.50 -1.30
CA LEU A 81 5.06 4.53 -2.32
C LEU A 81 5.18 3.92 -3.73
N VAL A 82 6.09 2.96 -3.92
CA VAL A 82 6.29 2.30 -5.22
C VAL A 82 5.03 1.54 -5.63
N ALA A 83 4.40 0.79 -4.72
CA ALA A 83 3.17 0.07 -5.03
C ALA A 83 2.02 1.02 -5.40
N SER A 84 1.93 2.18 -4.76
CA SER A 84 0.90 3.17 -5.10
C SER A 84 1.05 3.74 -6.49
N VAL A 85 2.28 4.08 -6.89
CA VAL A 85 2.56 4.56 -8.25
C VAL A 85 2.34 3.45 -9.27
N ALA A 86 2.88 2.25 -9.01
CA ALA A 86 2.72 1.11 -9.91
C ALA A 86 1.24 0.74 -10.12
N SER A 87 0.46 0.64 -9.05
CA SER A 87 -0.97 0.33 -9.15
C SER A 87 -1.76 1.42 -9.85
N PHE A 88 -1.42 2.69 -9.63
CA PHE A 88 -2.04 3.80 -10.35
C PHE A 88 -1.79 3.69 -11.85
N LEU A 89 -0.54 3.49 -12.27
CA LEU A 89 -0.19 3.38 -13.69
C LEU A 89 -0.86 2.16 -14.34
N LEU A 90 -0.81 0.99 -13.69
CA LEU A 90 -1.48 -0.21 -14.17
C LEU A 90 -2.99 0.02 -14.29
N THR A 91 -3.60 0.67 -13.32
CA THR A 91 -5.05 0.90 -13.32
C THR A 91 -5.45 1.92 -14.38
N ALA A 92 -4.76 3.05 -14.44
CA ALA A 92 -5.05 4.15 -15.37
C ALA A 92 -4.84 3.75 -16.83
N PHE A 93 -3.79 2.99 -17.14
CA PHE A 93 -3.41 2.70 -18.51
C PHE A 93 -3.76 1.28 -19.00
N LEU A 94 -3.95 0.31 -18.10
CA LEU A 94 -4.32 -1.05 -18.48
C LEU A 94 -5.73 -1.43 -18.03
N VAL A 95 -6.19 -1.04 -16.85
CA VAL A 95 -7.52 -1.44 -16.37
C VAL A 95 -8.60 -0.57 -16.98
N ILE A 96 -8.58 0.75 -16.72
CA ILE A 96 -9.64 1.68 -17.14
C ILE A 96 -9.93 1.62 -18.65
N PRO A 97 -8.93 1.59 -19.56
CA PRO A 97 -9.20 1.52 -21.00
C PRO A 97 -9.88 0.23 -21.44
N ASN A 98 -9.78 -0.84 -20.65
CA ASN A 98 -10.37 -2.14 -20.92
C ASN A 98 -11.70 -2.37 -20.17
N ILE A 99 -12.18 -1.39 -19.40
CA ILE A 99 -13.52 -1.45 -18.80
C ILE A 99 -14.55 -1.15 -19.90
N PRO A 100 -15.49 -2.07 -20.18
CA PRO A 100 -16.51 -1.82 -21.20
C PRO A 100 -17.43 -0.68 -20.75
N VAL A 101 -17.53 0.35 -21.60
CA VAL A 101 -18.50 1.44 -21.42
C VAL A 101 -19.88 0.86 -21.75
N ARG A 102 -20.77 0.83 -20.76
CA ARG A 102 -22.18 0.50 -20.96
C ARG A 102 -22.97 1.72 -21.40
#